data_AF-A0A556SWK0-F1
#
_entry.id   AF-A0A556SWK0-F1
#
_cell.length_a   1.000
_cell.length_b   1.000
_cell.length_c   1.000
_cell.angle_alpha   90.00
_cell.angle_beta   90.00
_cell.angle_gamma   90.00
#
_symmetry.space_group_name_H-M   'P 1'
#
loop_
_entity.id
_entity.type
_entity.pdbx_description
1 polymer ?
#
loop_
_entity_poly.entity_id
_entity_poly.type
_entity_poly.pdbx_seq_one_letter_code
_entity_poly.pdbx_strand_id
1 'polypeptide(L)'
;MALISFGSYPEVSLQQARKLRDEARELIKQGIDPQEYKAELEQRKQEEITSTFKKVATDWFKVKNSKGLTEITLKGIWNSLELHIFPYIGNSSIFKLKAKDFIKVMEPLRASGKLETIKRLCQRINEIMFYAVNIGLIEANPAVKIKDAFESLTKGQMPKN
;
A
#
# COMPACT_ATOMS: atom_id res chain seq x y z
N MET A 1 -9.84 2.67 -37.17
CA MET A 1 -9.65 1.21 -37.01
C MET A 1 -8.33 0.98 -36.30
N ALA A 2 -8.34 0.64 -35.02
CA ALA A 2 -7.12 0.33 -34.28
C ALA A 2 -6.59 -1.06 -34.69
N LEU A 3 -5.33 -1.13 -35.14
CA LEU A 3 -4.63 -2.39 -35.40
C LEU A 3 -4.07 -2.92 -34.08
N ILE A 4 -4.70 -3.96 -33.52
CA ILE A 4 -4.19 -4.63 -32.31
C ILE A 4 -3.38 -5.85 -32.77
N SER A 5 -2.05 -5.77 -32.63
CA SER A 5 -1.16 -6.92 -32.79
C SER A 5 -1.03 -7.65 -31.45
N PHE A 6 -1.26 -8.97 -31.44
CA PHE A 6 -1.26 -9.78 -30.22
C PHE A 6 0.05 -10.54 -29.98
N GLY A 7 1.10 -10.24 -30.74
CA GLY A 7 2.41 -10.90 -30.66
C GLY A 7 2.69 -11.86 -31.82
N SER A 8 3.95 -12.27 -31.97
CA SER A 8 4.42 -13.17 -33.02
C SER A 8 4.49 -14.61 -32.50
N TYR A 9 4.15 -15.59 -33.35
CA TYR A 9 4.38 -17.01 -33.05
C TYR A 9 5.88 -17.27 -32.91
N PRO A 10 6.37 -18.07 -31.93
CA PRO A 10 5.64 -18.98 -31.03
C PRO A 10 5.33 -18.44 -29.62
N GLU A 11 5.56 -17.15 -29.34
CA GLU A 11 5.37 -16.58 -28.00
C GLU A 11 3.90 -16.55 -27.54
N VAL A 12 2.96 -16.62 -28.49
CA VAL A 12 1.52 -16.63 -28.23
C VAL A 12 0.89 -17.77 -29.01
N SER A 13 0.28 -18.72 -28.30
CA SER A 13 -0.43 -19.83 -28.94
C SER A 13 -1.63 -19.31 -29.74
N LEU A 14 -2.00 -20.01 -30.82
CA LEU A 14 -3.20 -19.69 -31.61
C LEU A 14 -4.47 -19.64 -30.73
N GLN A 15 -4.52 -20.43 -29.67
CA GLN A 15 -5.62 -20.44 -28.70
C GLN A 15 -5.65 -19.15 -27.87
N GLN A 16 -4.51 -18.68 -27.38
CA GLN A 16 -4.40 -17.40 -26.66
C GLN A 16 -4.72 -16.21 -27.56
N ALA A 17 -4.26 -16.23 -28.83
CA ALA A 17 -4.56 -15.17 -29.79
C ALA A 17 -6.06 -15.04 -30.08
N ARG A 18 -6.78 -16.18 -30.20
CA ARG A 18 -8.25 -16.17 -30.34
C ARG A 18 -8.93 -15.58 -29.12
N LYS A 19 -8.50 -15.98 -27.92
CA LYS A 19 -9.05 -15.47 -26.65
C LYS A 19 -8.89 -13.95 -26.52
N LEU A 20 -7.69 -13.43 -26.74
CA LEU A 20 -7.40 -12.00 -26.66
C LEU A 20 -8.19 -11.17 -27.70
N ARG A 21 -8.43 -11.74 -28.88
CA ARG A 21 -9.27 -11.11 -29.92
C ARG A 21 -10.73 -11.03 -29.47
N ASP A 22 -11.26 -12.09 -28.89
CA ASP A 22 -12.64 -12.12 -28.43
C ASP A 22 -12.83 -11.16 -27.24
N GLU A 23 -11.89 -11.12 -26.30
CA GLU A 23 -11.85 -10.14 -25.20
C GLU A 23 -11.80 -8.69 -25.73
N ALA A 24 -10.96 -8.40 -26.73
CA ALA A 24 -10.91 -7.07 -27.35
C ALA A 24 -12.22 -6.69 -28.05
N ARG A 25 -12.91 -7.65 -28.68
CA ARG A 25 -14.23 -7.42 -29.28
C ARG A 25 -15.30 -7.14 -28.24
N GLU A 26 -15.24 -7.80 -27.08
CA GLU A 26 -16.14 -7.52 -25.96
C GLU A 26 -15.95 -6.11 -25.41
N LEU A 27 -14.70 -5.66 -25.23
CA LEU A 27 -14.39 -4.28 -24.83
C LEU A 27 -14.94 -3.26 -25.84
N ILE A 28 -14.74 -3.49 -27.14
CA ILE A 28 -15.29 -2.62 -28.20
C ILE A 28 -16.83 -2.59 -28.15
N LYS A 29 -17.50 -3.72 -27.91
CA LYS A 29 -18.96 -3.77 -27.75
C LYS A 29 -19.45 -2.97 -26.56
N GLN A 30 -18.65 -2.88 -25.50
CA GLN A 30 -18.91 -2.05 -24.32
C GLN A 30 -18.56 -0.56 -24.56
N GLY A 31 -18.08 -0.20 -25.75
CA GLY A 31 -17.66 1.16 -26.10
C GLY A 31 -16.28 1.54 -25.55
N ILE A 32 -15.51 0.58 -25.05
CA ILE A 32 -14.18 0.79 -24.46
C ILE A 32 -13.13 0.48 -25.52
N ASP A 33 -12.22 1.42 -25.78
CA ASP A 33 -11.09 1.18 -26.68
C ASP A 33 -10.09 0.20 -26.02
N PRO A 34 -9.79 -0.96 -26.63
CA PRO A 34 -8.90 -1.96 -26.01
C PRO A 34 -7.46 -1.48 -25.84
N GLN A 35 -7.00 -0.52 -26.64
CA GLN A 35 -5.66 0.06 -26.52
C GLN A 35 -5.59 1.02 -25.35
N GLU A 36 -6.61 1.88 -25.17
CA GLU A 36 -6.72 2.73 -23.98
C GLU A 36 -6.86 1.90 -22.70
N TYR A 37 -7.69 0.86 -22.72
CA TYR A 37 -7.84 -0.05 -21.58
C TYR A 37 -6.52 -0.74 -21.20
N LYS A 38 -5.74 -1.20 -22.18
CA LYS A 38 -4.41 -1.77 -21.94
C LYS A 38 -3.43 -0.73 -21.38
N ALA A 39 -3.44 0.50 -21.91
CA ALA A 39 -2.58 1.57 -21.44
C ALA A 39 -2.92 1.96 -19.99
N GLU A 40 -4.20 2.09 -19.65
CA GLU A 40 -4.66 2.36 -18.28
C GLU A 40 -4.27 1.25 -17.32
N LEU A 41 -4.42 -0.02 -17.73
CA LEU A 41 -4.01 -1.16 -16.92
C LEU A 41 -2.50 -1.15 -16.65
N GLU A 42 -1.68 -0.82 -17.64
CA GLU A 42 -0.22 -0.74 -17.48
C GLU A 42 0.18 0.44 -16.59
N GLN A 43 -0.46 1.60 -16.75
CA GLN A 43 -0.26 2.75 -15.87
C GLN A 43 -0.60 2.41 -14.42
N ARG A 44 -1.75 1.78 -14.18
CA ARG A 44 -2.15 1.34 -12.83
C ARG A 44 -1.16 0.37 -12.21
N LYS A 45 -0.65 -0.60 -12.98
CA LYS A 45 0.40 -1.51 -12.50
C LYS A 45 1.67 -0.75 -12.14
N GLN A 46 2.08 0.21 -12.97
CA GLN A 46 3.25 1.02 -12.71
C GLN A 46 3.07 1.90 -11.46
N GLU A 47 1.89 2.47 -11.27
CA GLU A 47 1.51 3.21 -10.06
C GLU A 47 1.51 2.31 -8.83
N GLU A 48 1.00 1.07 -8.93
CA GLU A 48 1.05 0.09 -7.84
C GLU A 48 2.49 -0.25 -7.44
N ILE A 49 3.39 -0.41 -8.42
CA ILE A 49 4.81 -0.72 -8.17
C ILE A 49 5.55 0.47 -7.57
N THR A 50 5.26 1.68 -8.05
CA THR A 50 5.97 2.88 -7.61
C THR A 50 5.44 3.45 -6.30
N SER A 51 4.16 3.27 -5.99
CA SER A 51 3.49 3.78 -4.77
C SER A 51 3.65 2.80 -3.61
N THR A 52 4.89 2.64 -3.16
CA THR A 52 5.21 1.85 -1.97
C THR A 52 4.96 2.64 -0.69
N PHE A 53 4.71 1.95 0.42
CA PHE A 53 4.54 2.59 1.73
C PHE A 53 5.73 3.48 2.10
N LYS A 54 6.97 3.03 1.82
CA LYS A 54 8.17 3.83 2.09
C LYS A 54 8.19 5.12 1.27
N LYS A 55 7.78 5.09 -0.01
CA LYS A 55 7.71 6.29 -0.85
C LYS A 55 6.72 7.30 -0.28
N VAL A 56 5.49 6.86 -0.02
CA VAL A 56 4.44 7.70 0.58
C VAL A 56 4.87 8.24 1.96
N ALA A 57 5.49 7.41 2.79
CA ALA A 57 6.04 7.85 4.07
C ALA A 57 7.13 8.91 3.92
N THR A 58 7.96 8.82 2.87
CA THR A 58 9.00 9.81 2.56
C THR A 58 8.36 11.14 2.17
N ASP A 59 7.36 11.13 1.29
CA ASP A 59 6.67 12.35 0.85
C ASP A 59 5.86 12.99 1.99
N TRP A 60 5.16 12.18 2.79
CA TRP A 60 4.56 12.63 4.04
C TRP A 60 5.58 13.27 4.99
N PHE A 61 6.77 12.66 5.12
CA PHE A 61 7.83 13.16 5.99
C PHE A 61 8.37 14.52 5.53
N LYS A 62 8.49 14.76 4.21
CA LYS A 62 8.84 16.08 3.67
C LYS A 62 7.80 17.15 4.04
N VAL A 63 6.52 16.82 3.92
CA VAL A 63 5.41 17.71 4.33
C VAL A 63 5.38 17.95 5.84
N LYS A 64 5.79 16.95 6.63
CA LYS A 64 5.90 17.10 8.09
C LYS A 64 7.10 17.94 8.50
N ASN A 65 8.22 17.82 7.77
CA ASN A 65 9.43 18.62 7.98
C ASN A 65 9.17 20.12 7.74
N SER A 66 8.38 20.48 6.73
CA SER A 66 8.06 21.89 6.44
C SER A 66 7.21 22.59 7.51
N LYS A 67 6.67 21.85 8.49
CA LYS A 67 5.88 22.40 9.61
C LYS A 67 6.73 22.96 10.76
N GLY A 68 8.06 22.97 10.65
CA GLY A 68 8.95 23.60 11.64
C GLY A 68 9.13 22.79 12.94
N LEU A 69 9.05 21.46 12.86
CA LEU A 69 9.35 20.58 14.00
C LEU A 69 10.86 20.55 14.29
N THR A 70 11.23 20.27 15.55
CA THR A 70 12.63 20.12 15.94
C THR A 70 13.28 18.92 15.25
N GLU A 71 14.53 19.06 14.79
CA GLU A 71 15.26 18.03 14.06
C GLU A 71 15.36 16.71 14.85
N ILE A 72 15.52 16.78 16.17
CA ILE A 72 15.57 15.62 17.07
C ILE A 72 14.25 14.84 16.99
N THR A 73 13.12 15.54 17.02
CA THR A 73 11.78 14.92 16.93
C THR A 73 11.58 14.28 15.56
N LEU A 74 11.98 14.96 14.48
CA LEU A 74 11.88 14.45 13.12
C LEU A 74 12.73 13.18 12.92
N LYS A 75 13.98 13.18 13.39
CA LYS A 75 14.85 11.99 13.39
C LYS A 75 14.23 10.83 14.17
N GLY A 76 13.68 11.11 15.36
CA GLY A 76 12.99 10.09 16.16
C GLY A 76 11.71 9.54 15.52
N ILE A 77 11.03 10.32 14.69
CA ILE A 77 9.90 9.85 13.88
C ILE A 77 10.40 8.90 12.80
N TRP A 78 11.35 9.35 11.98
CA TRP A 78 11.87 8.58 10.87
C TRP A 78 12.52 7.26 11.31
N ASN A 79 13.40 7.30 12.32
CA ASN A 79 14.11 6.13 12.83
C ASN A 79 13.16 5.04 13.31
N SER A 80 12.02 5.40 13.92
CA SER A 80 11.04 4.40 14.35
C SER A 80 10.38 3.66 13.18
N LEU A 81 10.15 4.36 12.07
CA LEU A 81 9.54 3.80 10.87
C LEU A 81 10.55 2.91 10.18
N GLU A 82 11.80 3.35 10.12
CA GLU A 82 12.92 2.60 9.55
C GLU A 82 13.25 1.33 10.31
N LEU A 83 13.21 1.37 11.64
CA LEU A 83 13.53 0.21 12.46
C LEU A 83 12.38 -0.81 12.53
N HIS A 84 11.13 -0.34 12.63
CA HIS A 84 10.00 -1.21 12.96
C HIS A 84 9.03 -1.46 11.82
N ILE A 85 8.93 -0.57 10.83
CA ILE A 85 7.86 -0.62 9.82
C ILE A 85 8.41 -0.96 8.43
N PHE A 86 9.40 -0.20 7.95
CA PHE A 86 9.98 -0.37 6.62
C PHE A 86 10.56 -1.76 6.33
N PRO A 87 11.16 -2.51 7.30
CA PRO A 87 11.69 -3.84 7.02
C PRO A 87 10.61 -4.84 6.60
N TYR A 88 9.36 -4.62 7.00
CA TYR A 88 8.26 -5.55 6.78
C TYR A 88 7.33 -5.12 5.66
N ILE A 89 6.95 -3.83 5.62
CA ILE A 89 5.95 -3.32 4.67
C ILE A 89 6.45 -2.14 3.83
N GLY A 90 7.72 -1.73 3.96
CA GLY A 90 8.25 -0.56 3.28
C GLY A 90 8.16 -0.64 1.76
N ASN A 91 8.43 -1.82 1.19
CA ASN A 91 8.35 -2.07 -0.25
C ASN A 91 6.97 -2.55 -0.70
N SER A 92 6.01 -2.70 0.21
CA SER A 92 4.66 -3.10 -0.13
C SER A 92 3.90 -1.93 -0.75
N SER A 93 3.15 -2.23 -1.81
CA SER A 93 2.27 -1.28 -2.46
C SER A 93 1.16 -0.84 -1.51
N ILE A 94 0.90 0.47 -1.41
CA ILE A 94 -0.10 0.99 -0.46
C ILE A 94 -1.53 0.52 -0.79
N PHE A 95 -1.79 0.21 -2.06
CA PHE A 95 -3.08 -0.29 -2.54
C PHE A 95 -3.44 -1.67 -1.97
N LYS A 96 -2.43 -2.45 -1.57
CA LYS A 96 -2.61 -3.83 -1.07
C LYS A 96 -2.58 -3.92 0.46
N LEU A 97 -2.16 -2.86 1.14
CA LEU A 97 -2.02 -2.85 2.60
C LEU A 97 -3.38 -2.82 3.30
N LYS A 98 -3.57 -3.73 4.24
CA LYS A 98 -4.78 -3.81 5.08
C LYS A 98 -4.41 -3.66 6.56
N ALA A 99 -5.42 -3.39 7.39
CA ALA A 99 -5.27 -3.30 8.86
C ALA A 99 -4.45 -4.45 9.45
N LYS A 100 -4.70 -5.68 9.00
CA LYS A 100 -4.00 -6.90 9.45
C LYS A 100 -2.50 -6.88 9.18
N ASP A 101 -2.06 -6.28 8.07
CA ASP A 101 -0.65 -6.22 7.72
C ASP A 101 0.08 -5.31 8.71
N PHE A 102 -0.50 -4.14 9.03
CA PHE A 102 0.03 -3.25 10.06
C PHE A 102 0.05 -3.89 11.45
N ILE A 103 -0.99 -4.65 11.80
CA ILE A 103 -1.06 -5.35 13.09
C ILE A 103 0.06 -6.38 13.20
N LYS A 104 0.26 -7.20 12.15
CA LYS A 104 1.31 -8.22 12.09
C LYS A 104 2.71 -7.64 12.27
N VAL A 105 2.98 -6.47 11.70
CA VAL A 105 4.26 -5.77 11.84
C VAL A 105 4.54 -5.35 13.28
N MET A 106 3.50 -5.03 14.05
CA MET A 106 3.64 -4.59 15.45
C MET A 106 3.60 -5.72 16.47
N GLU A 107 3.28 -6.95 16.05
CA GLU A 107 3.20 -8.13 16.92
C GLU A 107 4.50 -8.43 17.70
N PRO A 108 5.71 -8.27 17.13
CA PRO A 108 6.96 -8.44 17.90
C PRO A 108 7.16 -7.37 18.99
N LEU A 109 6.77 -6.13 18.72
CA LEU A 109 6.82 -5.04 19.70
C LEU A 109 5.83 -5.27 20.84
N ARG A 110 4.70 -5.88 20.50
CA ARG A 110 3.66 -6.26 21.43
C ARG A 110 4.13 -7.39 22.35
N ALA A 111 4.75 -8.44 21.80
CA ALA A 111 5.36 -9.51 22.59
C ALA A 111 6.44 -8.98 23.56
N SER A 112 7.12 -7.89 23.18
CA SER A 112 8.12 -7.20 24.01
C SER A 112 7.52 -6.25 25.06
N GLY A 113 6.18 -6.12 25.15
CA GLY A 113 5.51 -5.24 26.11
C GLY A 113 5.60 -3.74 25.82
N LYS A 114 6.06 -3.33 24.63
CA LYS A 114 6.31 -1.91 24.28
C LYS A 114 5.06 -1.19 23.78
N LEU A 115 4.04 -1.08 24.64
CA LEU A 115 2.73 -0.53 24.27
C LEU A 115 2.76 0.96 23.87
N GLU A 116 3.60 1.78 24.50
CA GLU A 116 3.75 3.19 24.12
C GLU A 116 4.35 3.34 22.72
N THR A 117 5.34 2.51 22.37
CA THR A 117 5.94 2.48 21.04
C THR A 117 4.90 2.11 19.98
N ILE A 118 4.06 1.10 20.28
CA ILE A 118 2.95 0.71 19.39
C ILE A 118 1.99 1.87 19.18
N LYS A 119 1.52 2.54 20.25
CA LYS A 119 0.61 3.69 20.14
C LYS A 119 1.19 4.79 19.23
N ARG A 120 2.48 5.12 19.42
CA ARG A 120 3.18 6.12 18.58
C ARG A 120 3.31 5.67 17.12
N LEU A 121 3.59 4.40 16.87
CA LEU A 121 3.66 3.84 15.52
C LEU A 121 2.27 3.82 14.85
N CYS A 122 1.22 3.43 15.56
CA CYS A 122 -0.16 3.47 15.05
C CYS A 122 -0.53 4.88 14.60
N GLN A 123 -0.21 5.90 15.41
CA GLN A 123 -0.46 7.29 15.04
C GLN A 123 0.28 7.69 13.76
N ARG A 124 1.57 7.36 13.65
CA ARG A 124 2.40 7.69 12.49
C ARG A 124 1.91 7.00 11.22
N ILE A 125 1.58 5.71 11.29
CA ILE A 125 1.01 4.96 10.16
C ILE A 125 -0.32 5.59 9.74
N ASN A 126 -1.16 5.95 10.71
CA ASN A 126 -2.45 6.58 10.42
C ASN A 126 -2.26 7.93 9.70
N GLU A 127 -1.31 8.77 10.15
CA GLU A 127 -0.95 10.02 9.47
C GLU A 127 -0.44 9.78 8.02
N ILE A 128 0.41 8.76 7.80
CA ILE A 128 0.92 8.41 6.48
C ILE A 128 -0.20 7.94 5.56
N MET A 129 -1.10 7.10 6.05
CA MET A 129 -2.23 6.60 5.26
C MET A 129 -3.27 7.69 4.98
N PHE A 130 -3.48 8.62 5.91
CA PHE A 130 -4.28 9.82 5.62
C PHE A 130 -3.63 10.71 4.57
N TYR A 131 -2.31 10.85 4.58
CA TYR A 131 -1.61 11.55 3.52
C TYR A 131 -1.85 10.89 2.17
N ALA A 132 -1.77 9.55 2.09
CA ALA A 132 -2.10 8.78 0.89
C ALA A 132 -3.53 9.04 0.38
N VAL A 133 -4.51 9.13 1.29
CA VAL A 133 -5.89 9.49 0.95
C VAL A 133 -5.95 10.91 0.37
N ASN A 134 -5.28 11.87 1.02
CA ASN A 134 -5.34 13.28 0.63
C ASN A 134 -4.71 13.54 -0.75
N ILE A 135 -3.71 12.77 -1.15
CA ILE A 135 -3.09 12.86 -2.48
C ILE A 135 -3.82 12.01 -3.53
N GLY A 136 -4.90 11.32 -3.16
CA GLY A 136 -5.74 10.54 -4.07
C GLY A 136 -5.19 9.16 -4.43
N LEU A 137 -4.17 8.64 -3.73
CA LEU A 137 -3.64 7.31 -4.01
C LEU A 137 -4.53 6.19 -3.47
N ILE A 138 -5.25 6.42 -2.37
CA ILE A 138 -6.22 5.44 -1.83
C ILE A 138 -7.52 6.14 -1.47
N GLU A 139 -8.63 5.42 -1.61
CA GLU A 139 -9.96 5.97 -1.32
C GLU A 139 -10.25 6.07 0.19
N ALA A 140 -9.71 5.12 0.96
CA ALA A 140 -9.98 5.03 2.39
C ALA A 140 -8.72 4.58 3.14
N ASN A 141 -8.57 5.09 4.36
CA ASN A 141 -7.47 4.72 5.25
C ASN A 141 -7.77 3.39 5.98
N PRO A 142 -7.04 2.30 5.69
CA PRO A 142 -7.24 1.00 6.35
C PRO A 142 -6.68 0.96 7.78
N ALA A 143 -5.90 1.97 8.20
CA ALA A 143 -5.20 2.02 9.47
C ALA A 143 -5.92 2.83 10.57
N VAL A 144 -7.15 3.32 10.34
CA VAL A 144 -7.83 4.26 11.27
C VAL A 144 -7.98 3.69 12.69
N LYS A 145 -8.37 2.42 12.81
CA LYS A 145 -8.69 1.76 14.10
C LYS A 145 -7.68 0.68 14.52
N ILE A 146 -6.48 0.67 13.94
CA ILE A 146 -5.48 -0.37 14.27
C ILE A 146 -5.04 -0.32 15.74
N LYS A 147 -5.16 0.84 16.38
CA LYS A 147 -4.87 1.03 17.81
C LYS A 147 -5.76 0.15 18.70
N ASP A 148 -7.03 -0.02 18.34
CA ASP A 148 -8.03 -0.75 19.13
C ASP A 148 -7.71 -2.24 19.22
N ALA A 149 -7.02 -2.78 18.20
CA ALA A 149 -6.52 -4.15 18.19
C ALA A 149 -5.46 -4.41 19.27
N PHE A 150 -4.78 -3.36 19.75
CA PHE A 150 -3.78 -3.49 20.82
C PHE A 150 -4.34 -3.13 22.20
N GLU A 151 -5.40 -2.32 22.27
CA GLU A 151 -6.06 -1.95 23.53
C GLU A 151 -6.97 -3.08 24.04
N SER A 152 -7.77 -3.69 23.16
CA SER A 152 -8.73 -4.76 23.52
C SER A 152 -8.08 -6.02 24.09
N LEU A 153 -6.87 -6.35 23.67
CA LEU A 153 -6.18 -7.57 24.09
C LEU A 153 -5.34 -7.39 25.38
N THR A 154 -5.30 -6.20 25.97
CA THR A 154 -4.79 -6.04 27.35
C THR A 154 -5.78 -6.57 28.40
N LYS A 155 -7.05 -6.80 28.03
CA LYS A 155 -8.08 -7.32 28.96
C LYS A 155 -8.31 -8.83 28.93
N GLY A 156 -7.57 -9.61 28.15
CA GLY A 156 -7.64 -11.07 28.25
C GLY A 156 -6.84 -11.77 27.18
N GLN A 157 -6.27 -12.92 27.57
CA GLN A 157 -5.47 -13.86 26.76
C GLN A 157 -3.97 -13.54 26.69
N MET A 158 -3.30 -13.67 27.84
CA MET A 158 -2.06 -14.45 27.86
C MET A 158 -2.44 -15.93 27.66
N PRO A 159 -1.89 -16.65 26.66
CA PRO A 159 -1.98 -18.11 26.66
C PRO A 159 -1.23 -18.61 27.90
N LYS A 160 -1.96 -19.22 28.84
CA LYS A 160 -1.34 -19.99 29.92
C LYS A 160 -0.70 -21.22 29.29
N ASN A 161 0.63 -21.30 29.34
CA ASN A 161 1.31 -22.59 29.35
C ASN A 161 1.23 -23.20 30.74
#